data_AF-A0A642PK20-F1
#
_entry.id   AF-A0A642PK20-F1
#
_cell.length_a   1.000
_cell.length_b   1.000
_cell.length_c   1.000
_cell.angle_alpha   90.00
_cell.angle_beta   90.00
_cell.angle_gamma   90.00
#
_symmetry.space_group_name_H-M   'P 1'
#
loop_
_entity.id
_entity.type
_entity.pdbx_description
1 polymer ?
#
loop_
_entity_poly.entity_id
_entity_poly.type
_entity_poly.pdbx_seq_one_letter_code
_entity_poly.pdbx_strand_id
1 'polypeptide(L)'
;LPIAIDANQGWKDKHHALDMIHWLHEKGIVMIEQPMPKEQLDDIAWVTQQSPLPIFADESIQRLKDVAGLKGAFTGINIKLMKCTGMREAWKMVTLARALDMKVMVGCMTETSRAITAASQFSPAVDFADLDGSLLIANDRFKGMEVVKGKITLPDLPGIGVVKL
;
A
#
# COMPACT_ATOMS: atom_id res chain seq x y z
N LEU A 1 -0.73 -5.54 19.22
CA LEU A 1 -1.24 -5.64 17.82
C LEU A 1 -0.04 -5.78 16.91
N PRO A 2 -0.13 -6.48 15.77
CA PRO A 2 0.91 -6.40 14.75
C PRO A 2 1.02 -4.95 14.26
N ILE A 3 2.21 -4.55 13.83
CA ILE A 3 2.48 -3.19 13.32
C ILE A 3 3.05 -3.31 11.90
N ALA A 4 2.58 -2.44 11.01
CA ALA A 4 3.23 -2.16 9.73
C ALA A 4 3.96 -0.81 9.84
N ILE A 5 5.15 -0.71 9.26
CA ILE A 5 5.96 0.51 9.30
C ILE A 5 6.16 1.02 7.89
N ASP A 6 5.88 2.30 7.67
CA ASP A 6 6.34 3.06 6.52
C ASP A 6 7.53 3.91 6.94
N ALA A 7 8.67 3.75 6.24
CA ALA A 7 9.86 4.55 6.49
C ALA A 7 9.88 5.82 5.63
N ASN A 8 9.00 5.94 4.63
CA ASN A 8 8.88 7.07 3.70
C ASN A 8 10.25 7.54 3.17
N GLN A 9 11.03 6.60 2.64
CA GLN A 9 12.37 6.86 2.08
C GLN A 9 13.42 7.33 3.10
N GLY A 10 13.15 7.18 4.40
CA GLY A 10 13.96 7.74 5.47
C GLY A 10 15.33 7.10 5.67
N TRP A 11 15.50 5.83 5.29
CA TRP A 11 16.76 5.11 5.49
C TRP A 11 17.64 5.21 4.24
N LYS A 12 18.75 5.94 4.35
CA LYS A 12 19.65 6.22 3.21
C LYS A 12 20.83 5.25 3.09
N ASP A 13 21.05 4.43 4.11
CA ASP A 13 22.11 3.43 4.15
C ASP A 13 21.49 2.05 4.21
N LYS A 14 21.90 1.15 3.30
CA LYS A 14 21.27 -0.17 3.17
C LYS A 14 21.58 -1.13 4.31
N HIS A 15 22.76 -1.01 4.93
CA HIS A 15 23.13 -1.85 6.06
C HIS A 15 22.30 -1.47 7.28
N HIS A 16 22.19 -0.16 7.54
CA HIS A 16 21.29 0.36 8.56
C HIS A 16 19.82 -0.04 8.32
N ALA A 17 19.33 0.08 7.08
CA ALA A 17 17.98 -0.34 6.73
C ALA A 17 17.75 -1.83 7.04
N LEU A 18 18.67 -2.71 6.62
CA LEU A 18 18.55 -4.14 6.86
C LEU A 18 18.59 -4.48 8.36
N ASP A 19 19.52 -3.92 9.11
CA ASP A 19 19.62 -4.13 10.57
C ASP A 19 18.35 -3.65 11.29
N MET A 20 17.81 -2.50 10.89
CA MET A 20 16.55 -1.97 11.42
C MET A 20 15.39 -2.92 11.14
N ILE A 21 15.30 -3.48 9.93
CA ILE A 21 14.23 -4.42 9.56
C ILE A 21 14.32 -5.70 10.40
N HIS A 22 15.52 -6.24 10.64
CA HIS A 22 15.71 -7.38 11.54
C HIS A 22 15.25 -7.07 12.97
N TRP A 23 15.63 -5.91 13.50
CA TRP A 23 15.18 -5.47 14.81
C TRP A 23 13.65 -5.33 14.88
N LEU A 24 13.03 -4.70 13.88
CA LEU A 24 11.57 -4.54 13.80
C LEU A 24 10.85 -5.89 13.74
N HIS A 25 11.39 -6.85 12.97
CA HIS A 25 10.86 -8.22 12.94
C HIS A 25 10.83 -8.86 14.34
N GLU A 26 11.91 -8.72 15.13
CA GLU A 26 11.94 -9.20 16.52
C GLU A 26 10.95 -8.46 17.45
N LYS A 27 10.55 -7.24 17.11
CA LYS A 27 9.52 -6.47 17.83
C LYS A 27 8.08 -6.76 17.37
N GLY A 28 7.90 -7.71 16.45
CA GLY A 28 6.58 -8.12 15.97
C GLY A 28 5.99 -7.19 14.91
N ILE A 29 6.82 -6.39 14.23
CA ILE A 29 6.42 -5.74 12.97
C ILE A 29 6.25 -6.81 11.91
N VAL A 30 5.27 -6.62 11.01
CA VAL A 30 4.88 -7.64 10.02
C VAL A 30 5.09 -7.20 8.57
N MET A 31 5.40 -5.92 8.33
CA MET A 31 5.55 -5.35 7.00
C MET A 31 6.36 -4.05 7.04
N ILE A 32 7.15 -3.81 6.00
CA ILE A 32 7.91 -2.57 5.78
C ILE A 32 7.47 -1.94 4.45
N GLU A 33 7.16 -0.65 4.46
CA GLU A 33 6.86 0.16 3.28
C GLU A 33 7.98 1.17 3.04
N GLN A 34 8.36 1.31 1.78
CA GLN A 34 9.36 2.23 1.24
C GLN A 34 10.54 2.55 2.20
N PRO A 35 11.46 1.59 2.44
CA PRO A 35 12.57 1.78 3.38
C PRO A 35 13.51 2.91 2.98
N MET A 36 13.85 3.00 1.68
CA MET A 36 14.92 3.86 1.16
C MET A 36 14.45 4.77 0.01
N PRO A 37 15.23 5.81 -0.35
CA PRO A 37 14.94 6.66 -1.51
C PRO A 37 14.80 5.86 -2.80
N LYS A 38 13.79 6.19 -3.60
CA LYS A 38 13.44 5.48 -4.85
C LYS A 38 14.56 5.49 -5.89
N GLU A 39 15.48 6.44 -5.79
CA GLU A 39 16.66 6.56 -6.64
C GLU A 39 17.69 5.45 -6.38
N GLN A 40 17.62 4.78 -5.22
CA GLN A 40 18.55 3.74 -4.79
C GLN A 40 17.94 2.33 -4.97
N LEU A 41 17.41 2.05 -6.16
CA LEU A 41 16.68 0.80 -6.43
C LEU A 41 17.53 -0.46 -6.21
N ASP A 42 18.81 -0.41 -6.58
CA ASP A 42 19.74 -1.54 -6.38
C ASP A 42 19.96 -1.85 -4.90
N ASP A 43 20.05 -0.81 -4.06
CA ASP A 43 20.21 -0.97 -2.62
C ASP A 43 18.91 -1.50 -1.99
N ILE A 44 17.75 -1.03 -2.44
CA ILE A 44 16.46 -1.58 -2.01
C ILE A 44 16.35 -3.07 -2.39
N ALA A 45 16.74 -3.45 -3.61
CA ALA A 45 16.72 -4.84 -4.03
C ALA A 45 17.64 -5.72 -3.18
N TRP A 46 18.83 -5.20 -2.84
CA TRP A 46 19.76 -5.86 -1.94
C TRP A 46 19.15 -6.08 -0.55
N VAL A 47 18.46 -5.08 0.01
CA VAL A 47 17.77 -5.20 1.30
C VAL A 47 16.62 -6.21 1.22
N THR A 48 15.76 -6.11 0.21
CA THR A 48 14.59 -7.00 0.05
C THR A 48 14.98 -8.48 -0.02
N GLN A 49 16.07 -8.81 -0.70
CA GLN A 49 16.54 -10.21 -0.82
C GLN A 49 16.98 -10.84 0.51
N GLN A 50 17.32 -10.01 1.49
CA GLN A 50 17.81 -10.45 2.81
C GLN A 50 16.80 -10.17 3.93
N SER A 51 15.74 -9.43 3.63
CA SER A 51 14.75 -9.00 4.60
C SER A 51 13.93 -10.18 5.14
N PRO A 52 13.75 -10.30 6.47
CA PRO A 52 12.79 -11.24 7.06
C PRO A 52 11.33 -10.80 6.89
N LEU A 53 11.08 -9.56 6.46
CA LEU A 53 9.75 -8.97 6.31
C LEU A 53 9.44 -8.63 4.85
N PRO A 54 8.17 -8.68 4.41
CA PRO A 54 7.81 -8.23 3.08
C PRO A 54 8.00 -6.71 2.95
N ILE A 55 8.65 -6.29 1.87
CA ILE A 55 8.89 -4.87 1.56
C ILE A 55 7.98 -4.41 0.41
N PHE A 56 7.22 -3.34 0.64
CA PHE A 56 6.30 -2.76 -0.33
C PHE A 56 6.83 -1.45 -0.92
N ALA A 57 6.68 -1.28 -2.23
CA ALA A 57 6.99 -0.05 -2.95
C ALA A 57 5.84 0.95 -2.87
N ASP A 58 6.11 2.18 -2.44
CA ASP A 58 5.17 3.31 -2.56
C ASP A 58 5.74 4.39 -3.48
N GLU A 59 6.61 5.26 -3.00
CA GLU A 59 7.18 6.36 -3.80
C GLU A 59 7.93 5.87 -5.05
N SER A 60 8.44 4.63 -5.03
CA SER A 60 9.07 3.94 -6.16
C SER A 60 8.11 3.52 -7.28
N ILE A 61 6.80 3.57 -7.07
CA ILE A 61 5.78 3.20 -8.06
C ILE A 61 4.77 4.32 -8.25
N GLN A 62 4.35 4.62 -9.47
CA GLN A 62 3.24 5.56 -9.71
C GLN A 62 2.10 4.90 -10.47
N ARG A 63 2.44 4.16 -11.52
CA ARG A 63 1.49 3.70 -12.55
C ARG A 63 1.78 2.28 -13.00
N LEU A 64 0.89 1.74 -13.84
CA LEU A 64 0.98 0.38 -14.35
C LEU A 64 2.32 0.06 -15.04
N LYS A 65 2.85 1.02 -15.79
CA LYS A 65 4.11 0.85 -16.54
C LYS A 65 5.34 0.63 -15.62
N ASP A 66 5.25 1.05 -14.36
CA ASP A 66 6.37 0.98 -13.43
C ASP A 66 6.45 -0.38 -12.73
N VAL A 67 5.33 -1.13 -12.65
CA VAL A 67 5.20 -2.39 -11.89
C VAL A 67 6.27 -3.41 -12.27
N ALA A 68 6.46 -3.66 -13.57
CA ALA A 68 7.36 -4.72 -14.04
C ALA A 68 8.83 -4.44 -13.66
N GLY A 69 9.23 -3.17 -13.59
CA GLY A 69 10.59 -2.78 -13.21
C GLY A 69 10.91 -2.98 -11.73
N LEU A 70 9.91 -3.21 -10.88
CA LEU A 70 10.10 -3.39 -9.44
C LEU A 70 10.13 -4.86 -9.01
N LYS A 71 9.88 -5.79 -9.93
CA LYS A 71 9.96 -7.22 -9.64
C LYS A 71 11.38 -7.58 -9.19
N GLY A 72 11.49 -8.21 -8.02
CA GLY A 72 12.77 -8.59 -7.43
C GLY A 72 13.45 -7.49 -6.60
N ALA A 73 13.07 -6.22 -6.81
CA ALA A 73 13.48 -5.13 -5.93
C ALA A 73 12.58 -5.00 -4.71
N PHE A 74 11.29 -5.31 -4.85
CA PHE A 74 10.30 -5.29 -3.78
C PHE A 74 9.52 -6.61 -3.71
N THR A 75 9.02 -6.94 -2.52
CA THR A 75 8.10 -8.07 -2.32
C THR A 75 6.71 -7.77 -2.87
N GLY A 76 6.28 -6.50 -2.81
CA GLY A 76 4.97 -6.07 -3.27
C GLY A 76 4.90 -4.60 -3.64
N ILE A 77 3.72 -4.16 -4.09
CA ILE A 77 3.46 -2.77 -4.47
C ILE A 77 2.33 -2.17 -3.64
N ASN A 78 2.42 -0.89 -3.32
CA ASN A 78 1.33 -0.09 -2.76
C ASN A 78 0.62 0.71 -3.87
N ILE A 79 -0.65 0.42 -4.08
CA ILE A 79 -1.49 1.08 -5.08
C ILE A 79 -2.33 2.16 -4.38
N LYS A 80 -2.13 3.43 -4.75
CA LYS A 80 -2.98 4.56 -4.34
C LYS A 80 -3.67 5.15 -5.56
N LEU A 81 -4.99 5.37 -5.47
CA LEU A 81 -5.77 5.86 -6.62
C LEU A 81 -5.25 7.19 -7.18
N MET A 82 -4.78 8.07 -6.30
CA MET A 82 -4.24 9.39 -6.66
C MET A 82 -2.92 9.31 -7.43
N LYS A 83 -2.21 8.18 -7.38
CA LYS A 83 -0.97 7.95 -8.13
C LYS A 83 -1.24 7.28 -9.47
N CYS A 84 -2.12 6.30 -9.48
CA CYS A 84 -2.35 5.44 -10.64
C CYS A 84 -3.47 5.90 -11.58
N THR A 85 -4.05 7.08 -11.37
CA THR A 85 -5.15 7.64 -12.19
C THR A 85 -6.53 6.96 -12.00
N GLY A 86 -6.69 6.19 -10.92
CA GLY A 86 -7.99 5.65 -10.49
C GLY A 86 -8.18 4.14 -10.70
N MET A 87 -9.42 3.69 -10.45
CA MET A 87 -9.75 2.28 -10.25
C MET A 87 -9.38 1.35 -11.42
N ARG A 88 -9.55 1.82 -12.66
CA ARG A 88 -9.29 1.01 -13.86
C ARG A 88 -7.82 0.62 -13.97
N GLU A 89 -6.91 1.55 -13.72
CA GLU A 89 -5.48 1.28 -13.76
C GLU A 89 -5.02 0.55 -12.49
N ALA A 90 -5.58 0.91 -11.32
CA ALA A 90 -5.37 0.16 -10.08
C ALA A 90 -5.65 -1.34 -10.26
N TRP A 91 -6.79 -1.71 -10.86
CA TRP A 91 -7.12 -3.12 -11.08
C TRP A 91 -6.16 -3.83 -12.04
N LYS A 92 -5.67 -3.12 -13.07
CA LYS A 92 -4.61 -3.64 -13.95
C LYS A 92 -3.30 -3.84 -13.19
N MET A 93 -2.96 -2.94 -12.27
CA MET A 93 -1.76 -3.07 -11.41
C MET A 93 -1.88 -4.26 -10.47
N VAL A 94 -3.05 -4.47 -9.83
CA VAL A 94 -3.33 -5.68 -9.05
C VAL A 94 -3.08 -6.93 -9.90
N THR A 95 -3.69 -6.97 -11.09
CA THR A 95 -3.59 -8.12 -12.00
C THR A 95 -2.15 -8.40 -12.41
N LEU A 96 -1.41 -7.36 -12.81
CA LEU A 96 -0.01 -7.50 -13.24
C LEU A 96 0.91 -7.89 -12.08
N ALA A 97 0.77 -7.27 -10.91
CA ALA A 97 1.57 -7.61 -9.73
C ALA A 97 1.40 -9.08 -9.35
N ARG A 98 0.14 -9.57 -9.27
CA ARG A 98 -0.14 -10.98 -9.00
C ARG A 98 0.42 -11.91 -10.08
N ALA A 99 0.33 -11.54 -11.35
CA ALA A 99 0.92 -12.33 -12.44
C ALA A 99 2.46 -12.38 -12.38
N LEU A 100 3.10 -11.42 -11.72
CA LEU A 100 4.54 -11.38 -11.47
C LEU A 100 4.93 -11.97 -10.11
N ASP A 101 3.99 -12.59 -9.40
CA ASP A 101 4.15 -13.15 -8.05
C ASP A 101 4.53 -12.12 -6.98
N MET A 102 4.09 -10.88 -7.17
CA MET A 102 4.25 -9.80 -6.20
C MET A 102 3.01 -9.69 -5.31
N LYS A 103 3.24 -9.30 -4.05
CA LYS A 103 2.17 -8.93 -3.13
C LYS A 103 1.55 -7.59 -3.50
N VAL A 104 0.33 -7.36 -3.04
CA VAL A 104 -0.39 -6.11 -3.30
C VAL A 104 -0.85 -5.49 -2.00
N MET A 105 -0.57 -4.21 -1.83
CA MET A 105 -1.14 -3.36 -0.81
C MET A 105 -1.98 -2.28 -1.49
N VAL A 106 -3.03 -1.82 -0.81
CA VAL A 106 -3.76 -0.61 -1.19
C VAL A 106 -3.58 0.44 -0.12
N GLY A 107 -3.26 1.66 -0.54
CA GLY A 107 -3.10 2.81 0.33
C GLY A 107 -4.00 3.97 -0.11
N CYS A 108 -4.02 5.03 0.69
CA CYS A 108 -4.75 6.25 0.37
C CYS A 108 -3.94 7.51 0.72
N MET A 109 -4.48 8.66 0.34
CA MET A 109 -4.12 9.94 0.95
C MET A 109 -5.19 10.29 2.01
N THR A 110 -5.06 11.45 2.65
CA THR A 110 -6.17 12.06 3.39
C THR A 110 -7.28 12.47 2.40
N GLU A 111 -8.35 11.68 2.38
CA GLU A 111 -9.38 11.72 1.34
C GLU A 111 -10.78 11.57 1.94
N THR A 112 -11.81 12.09 1.27
CA THR A 112 -13.20 11.79 1.63
C THR A 112 -13.55 10.32 1.42
N SER A 113 -14.61 9.82 2.07
CA SER A 113 -15.12 8.45 1.88
C SER A 113 -15.36 8.07 0.41
N ARG A 114 -15.54 9.04 -0.49
CA ARG A 114 -15.64 8.79 -1.94
C ARG A 114 -14.45 8.01 -2.50
N ALA A 115 -13.23 8.50 -2.29
CA ALA A 115 -12.04 7.89 -2.88
C ALA A 115 -11.60 6.65 -2.08
N ILE A 116 -11.73 6.72 -0.75
CA ILE A 116 -11.49 5.59 0.14
C ILE A 116 -12.38 4.39 -0.19
N THR A 117 -13.69 4.59 -0.39
CA THR A 117 -14.61 3.50 -0.75
C THR A 117 -14.34 2.99 -2.16
N ALA A 118 -14.00 3.88 -3.11
CA ALA A 118 -13.60 3.48 -4.45
C ALA A 118 -12.36 2.55 -4.45
N ALA A 119 -11.35 2.85 -3.63
CA ALA A 119 -10.17 1.99 -3.46
C ALA A 119 -10.53 0.67 -2.74
N SER A 120 -11.44 0.74 -1.78
CA SER A 120 -11.92 -0.43 -1.02
C SER A 120 -12.57 -1.49 -1.90
N GLN A 121 -13.12 -1.13 -3.07
CA GLN A 121 -13.79 -2.07 -3.98
C GLN A 121 -12.88 -3.22 -4.45
N PHE A 122 -11.56 -3.01 -4.52
CA PHE A 122 -10.60 -4.07 -4.84
C PHE A 122 -9.79 -4.55 -3.64
N SER A 123 -10.10 -4.08 -2.43
CA SER A 123 -9.43 -4.52 -1.20
C SER A 123 -9.56 -6.03 -0.90
N PRO A 124 -10.58 -6.79 -1.37
CA PRO A 124 -10.56 -8.25 -1.22
C PRO A 124 -9.39 -8.95 -1.95
N ALA A 125 -8.68 -8.26 -2.86
CA ALA A 125 -7.58 -8.81 -3.64
C ALA A 125 -6.18 -8.41 -3.13
N VAL A 126 -6.07 -7.77 -1.96
CA VAL A 126 -4.81 -7.22 -1.41
C VAL A 126 -4.37 -7.98 -0.15
N ASP A 127 -3.07 -7.92 0.15
CA ASP A 127 -2.44 -8.47 1.36
C ASP A 127 -2.55 -7.49 2.55
N PHE A 128 -2.40 -6.18 2.29
CA PHE A 128 -2.46 -5.11 3.29
C PHE A 128 -3.31 -3.94 2.78
N ALA A 129 -4.00 -3.25 3.68
CA ALA A 129 -4.81 -2.09 3.34
C ALA A 129 -4.59 -0.96 4.35
N ASP A 130 -4.16 0.18 3.84
CA ASP A 130 -4.09 1.46 4.54
C ASP A 130 -5.17 2.39 3.96
N LEU A 131 -6.39 2.24 4.48
CA LEU A 131 -7.61 2.88 3.97
C LEU A 131 -8.34 3.65 5.07
N ASP A 132 -7.61 4.47 5.83
CA ASP A 132 -8.15 5.21 6.97
C ASP A 132 -8.27 6.73 6.69
N GLY A 133 -7.90 7.20 5.50
CA GLY A 133 -7.81 8.62 5.18
C GLY A 133 -9.08 9.44 5.44
N SER A 134 -10.27 8.84 5.33
CA SER A 134 -11.54 9.50 5.65
C SER A 134 -11.80 9.64 7.15
N LEU A 135 -11.15 8.83 7.98
CA LEU A 135 -11.22 8.93 9.45
C LEU A 135 -10.35 10.08 9.97
N LEU A 136 -9.41 10.57 9.16
CA LEU A 136 -8.47 11.64 9.51
C LEU A 136 -9.00 13.05 9.19
N ILE A 137 -10.20 13.16 8.60
CA ILE A 137 -10.80 14.44 8.21
C ILE A 137 -12.09 14.72 9.00
N ALA A 138 -12.40 15.99 9.24
CA ALA A 138 -13.59 16.42 9.99
C ALA A 138 -14.78 16.84 9.11
N ASN A 139 -14.60 16.86 7.78
CA ASN A 139 -15.54 17.44 6.82
C ASN A 139 -15.87 16.47 5.67
N ASP A 140 -15.97 15.17 5.97
CA ASP A 140 -16.38 14.18 4.98
C ASP A 140 -17.79 14.50 4.44
N ARG A 141 -17.97 14.29 3.13
CA ARG A 141 -19.19 14.64 2.38
C ARG A 141 -19.95 13.41 1.90
N PHE A 142 -19.43 12.23 2.17
CA PHE A 142 -19.98 10.96 1.72
C PHE A 142 -20.00 9.97 2.87
N LYS A 143 -21.02 9.12 2.89
CA LYS A 143 -21.01 7.88 3.66
C LYS A 143 -20.66 6.73 2.72
N GLY A 144 -19.70 5.90 3.09
CA GLY A 144 -19.20 4.81 2.25
C GLY A 144 -18.80 3.58 3.06
N MET A 145 -17.62 3.03 2.78
CA MET A 145 -17.06 1.93 3.56
C MET A 145 -16.89 2.33 5.04
N GLU A 146 -17.05 1.35 5.92
CA GLU A 146 -16.87 1.53 7.36
C GLU A 146 -15.80 0.56 7.89
N VAL A 147 -15.13 0.94 8.98
CA VAL A 147 -14.24 0.02 9.72
C VAL A 147 -15.05 -0.65 10.83
N VAL A 148 -15.41 -1.92 10.63
CA VAL A 148 -16.18 -2.71 11.62
C VAL A 148 -15.28 -3.79 12.19
N LYS A 149 -15.05 -3.75 13.51
CA LYS A 149 -14.16 -4.70 14.22
C LYS A 149 -12.75 -4.80 13.58
N GLY A 150 -12.21 -3.66 13.15
CA GLY A 150 -10.88 -3.58 12.54
C GLY A 150 -10.80 -4.07 11.10
N LYS A 151 -11.93 -4.29 10.40
CA LYS A 151 -11.97 -4.66 8.98
C LYS A 151 -12.68 -3.62 8.14
N ILE A 152 -12.15 -3.36 6.95
CA ILE A 152 -12.85 -2.62 5.91
C ILE A 152 -14.11 -3.41 5.53
N THR A 153 -15.26 -2.78 5.66
CA THR A 153 -16.57 -3.37 5.37
C THR A 153 -17.22 -2.59 4.23
N LEU A 154 -17.42 -3.26 3.11
CA LEU A 154 -18.03 -2.69 1.92
C LEU A 154 -19.55 -2.59 2.10
N PRO A 155 -20.19 -1.48 1.67
CA PRO A 155 -21.64 -1.38 1.62
C PRO A 155 -22.19 -2.13 0.39
N ASP A 156 -23.42 -2.62 0.51
CA ASP A 156 -24.17 -3.23 -0.61
C ASP A 156 -24.85 -2.15 -1.48
N LEU A 157 -24.03 -1.22 -1.99
CA LEU A 157 -24.47 -0.12 -2.83
C LEU A 157 -23.78 -0.21 -4.20
N PRO A 158 -24.48 0.11 -5.30
CA PRO A 158 -23.90 0.06 -6.64
C PRO A 158 -22.81 1.12 -6.86
N GLY A 159 -22.04 0.95 -7.93
CA GLY A 159 -20.96 1.87 -8.29
C GLY A 159 -19.78 1.75 -7.33
N ILE A 160 -19.27 2.88 -6.83
CA ILE A 160 -18.21 2.88 -5.81
C ILE A 160 -18.74 2.66 -4.39
N GLY A 161 -20.06 2.59 -4.20
CA GLY A 161 -20.67 2.30 -2.91
C GLY A 161 -20.76 3.47 -1.94
N VAL A 162 -21.08 4.69 -2.40
CA VAL A 162 -21.23 5.85 -1.51
C VAL A 162 -22.58 6.54 -1.64
N VAL A 163 -23.02 7.14 -0.53
CA VAL A 163 -24.16 8.06 -0.46
C VAL A 163 -23.64 9.44 -0.11
N LYS A 164 -24.13 10.49 -0.79
CA LYS A 164 -23.80 11.87 -0.43
C LYS A 164 -24.55 12.27 0.85
N LEU A 165 -23.84 12.90 1.79
CA LEU A 165 -24.42 13.47 3.01
C LEU A 165 -25.17 14.79 2.74
#